data_AF-A0A3A0BDJ6-F1
#
_entry.id   AF-A0A3A0BDJ6-F1
#
_cell.length_a   1.000
_cell.length_b   1.000
_cell.length_c   1.000
_cell.angle_alpha   90.00
_cell.angle_beta   90.00
_cell.angle_gamma   90.00
#
_symmetry.space_group_name_H-M   'P 1'
#
loop_
_entity.id
_entity.type
_entity.pdbx_description
1 polymer ?
#
loop_
_entity_poly.entity_id
_entity_poly.type
_entity_poly.pdbx_seq_one_letter_code
_entity_poly.pdbx_strand_id
1 'polypeptide(L)'
;MKKRFGGVLAGQIIGLIIVCVASGFIALISFGAIGGVTMASAPEQTFQYVAPFTCPNGTVEYQQYRASYNRPGEYSIIVECVAADGSRTDITGKAIFYALAGFYLACFLPLCIPGGLIALIGPMFFLRGKKQDAAIENF
;
A
#
# COMPACT_ATOMS: atom_id res chain seq x y z
N MET A 1 4.66 -6.84 -38.99
CA MET A 1 5.25 -6.83 -37.61
C MET A 1 4.73 -5.69 -36.72
N LYS A 2 4.69 -4.42 -37.16
CA LYS A 2 4.21 -3.27 -36.35
C LYS A 2 2.83 -3.43 -35.70
N LYS A 3 1.81 -3.93 -36.42
CA LYS A 3 0.44 -4.13 -35.86
C LYS A 3 0.37 -5.22 -34.77
N ARG A 4 1.16 -6.29 -34.89
CA ARG A 4 1.26 -7.36 -33.87
C ARG A 4 1.96 -6.85 -32.61
N PHE A 5 3.01 -6.04 -32.75
CA PHE A 5 3.71 -5.45 -31.60
C PHE A 5 2.83 -4.47 -30.82
N GLY A 6 2.05 -3.64 -31.52
CA GLY A 6 1.11 -2.71 -30.89
C GLY A 6 0.00 -3.40 -30.09
N GLY A 7 -0.56 -4.50 -30.61
CA GLY A 7 -1.59 -5.26 -29.89
C GLY A 7 -1.08 -5.95 -28.62
N VAL A 8 0.20 -6.32 -28.60
CA VAL A 8 0.83 -7.00 -27.45
C VAL A 8 1.17 -6.00 -26.36
N LEU A 9 1.71 -4.85 -26.73
CA LEU A 9 1.91 -3.73 -25.80
C LEU A 9 0.58 -3.26 -25.19
N ALA A 10 -0.48 -3.13 -26.00
CA ALA A 10 -1.80 -2.79 -25.50
C ALA A 10 -2.35 -3.85 -24.51
N GLY A 11 -2.20 -5.13 -24.84
CA GLY A 11 -2.61 -6.23 -23.95
C GLY A 11 -1.81 -6.29 -22.64
N GLN A 12 -0.51 -6.01 -22.68
CA GLN A 12 0.34 -5.91 -21.49
C GLN A 12 -0.05 -4.73 -20.58
N ILE A 13 -0.33 -3.56 -21.16
CA ILE A 13 -0.79 -2.39 -20.40
C ILE A 13 -2.14 -2.68 -19.75
N ILE A 14 -3.09 -3.25 -20.49
CA ILE A 14 -4.41 -3.61 -19.94
C ILE A 14 -4.28 -4.67 -18.84
N GLY A 15 -3.46 -5.71 -19.05
CA GLY A 15 -3.19 -6.73 -18.04
C GLY A 15 -2.58 -6.16 -16.76
N LEU A 16 -1.63 -5.22 -16.90
CA LEU A 16 -1.02 -4.54 -15.75
C LEU A 16 -2.03 -3.65 -15.01
N ILE A 17 -2.89 -2.93 -15.73
CA ILE A 17 -3.97 -2.14 -15.12
C ILE A 17 -4.91 -3.05 -14.34
N ILE A 18 -5.37 -4.17 -14.91
CA ILE A 18 -6.29 -5.10 -14.25
C ILE A 18 -5.65 -5.67 -12.98
N VAL A 19 -4.40 -6.12 -13.06
CA VAL A 19 -3.69 -6.68 -11.90
C VAL A 19 -3.56 -5.65 -10.80
N CYS A 20 -3.16 -4.42 -11.12
CA CYS A 20 -2.94 -3.40 -10.09
C CYS A 20 -4.25 -2.81 -9.55
N VAL A 21 -5.35 -2.82 -10.33
CA VAL A 21 -6.69 -2.51 -9.81
C VAL A 21 -7.16 -3.62 -8.85
N ALA A 22 -7.02 -4.89 -9.23
CA ALA A 22 -7.42 -6.02 -8.39
C ALA A 22 -6.59 -6.09 -7.10
N SER A 23 -5.27 -5.93 -7.18
CA SER A 23 -4.40 -5.89 -6.01
C SER A 23 -4.66 -4.66 -5.15
N GLY A 24 -5.00 -3.51 -5.75
CA GLY A 24 -5.41 -2.30 -5.04
C GLY A 24 -6.66 -2.55 -4.21
N PHE A 25 -7.67 -3.21 -4.77
CA PHE A 25 -8.90 -3.55 -4.05
C PHE A 25 -8.64 -4.52 -2.89
N ILE A 26 -7.84 -5.56 -3.12
CA ILE A 26 -7.45 -6.52 -2.06
C ILE A 26 -6.65 -5.82 -0.96
N ALA A 27 -5.68 -4.98 -1.34
CA ALA A 27 -4.88 -4.22 -0.41
C ALA A 27 -5.76 -3.25 0.39
N LEU A 28 -6.75 -2.58 -0.24
CA LEU A 28 -7.69 -1.67 0.40
C LEU A 28 -8.55 -2.36 1.49
N ILE A 29 -9.01 -3.59 1.24
CA ILE A 29 -9.78 -4.33 2.25
C ILE A 29 -8.83 -4.80 3.37
N SER A 30 -7.63 -5.26 3.01
CA SER A 30 -6.69 -5.85 3.95
C SER A 30 -6.06 -4.82 4.90
N PHE A 31 -5.69 -3.63 4.41
CA PHE A 31 -5.04 -2.62 5.25
C PHE A 31 -5.98 -2.04 6.29
N GLY A 32 -7.29 -1.96 6.03
CA GLY A 32 -8.26 -1.50 7.03
C GLY A 32 -8.30 -2.44 8.23
N ALA A 33 -8.35 -3.76 7.98
CA ALA A 33 -8.35 -4.77 9.03
C ALA A 33 -7.00 -4.85 9.75
N ILE A 34 -5.89 -4.96 9.00
CA ILE A 34 -4.54 -5.11 9.58
C ILE A 34 -4.13 -3.81 10.27
N GLY A 35 -4.19 -2.68 9.54
CA GLY A 35 -3.79 -1.37 10.03
C GLY A 35 -4.59 -0.91 11.24
N GLY A 36 -5.91 -1.12 11.23
CA GLY A 36 -6.77 -0.81 12.37
C GLY A 36 -6.41 -1.62 13.62
N VAL A 37 -6.21 -2.93 13.47
CA VAL A 37 -5.83 -3.81 14.59
C VAL A 37 -4.43 -3.47 15.11
N THR A 38 -3.45 -3.20 14.24
CA THR A 38 -2.09 -2.84 14.66
C THR A 38 -2.05 -1.48 15.35
N MET A 39 -2.85 -0.50 14.91
CA MET A 39 -2.96 0.79 15.59
C MET A 39 -3.61 0.65 16.97
N ALA A 40 -4.54 -0.29 17.14
CA ALA A 40 -5.16 -0.55 18.43
C ALA A 40 -4.25 -1.36 19.38
N SER A 41 -3.47 -2.31 18.86
CA SER A 41 -2.65 -3.23 19.66
C SER A 41 -1.23 -2.71 19.95
N ALA A 42 -0.65 -1.96 19.02
CA ALA A 42 0.70 -1.40 19.11
C ALA A 42 0.74 0.04 18.56
N PRO A 43 -0.01 0.98 19.17
CA PRO A 43 -0.11 2.36 18.68
C PRO A 43 1.24 3.06 18.63
N GLU A 44 2.03 2.97 19.69
CA GLU A 44 3.32 3.69 19.79
C GLU A 44 4.29 3.28 18.67
N GLN A 45 4.48 1.99 18.45
CA GLN A 45 5.34 1.46 17.38
C GLN A 45 4.83 1.91 15.99
N THR A 46 3.51 1.89 15.80
CA THR A 46 2.87 2.29 14.55
C THR A 46 3.11 3.77 14.25
N PHE A 47 2.97 4.64 15.26
CA PHE A 47 3.18 6.08 15.09
C PHE A 47 4.66 6.46 15.01
N GLN A 48 5.55 5.74 15.69
CA GLN A 48 6.99 5.90 15.54
C GLN A 48 7.47 5.54 14.13
N TYR A 49 6.89 4.52 13.49
CA TYR A 49 7.22 4.17 12.11
C TYR A 49 6.97 5.32 11.13
N VAL A 50 5.92 6.12 11.36
CA VAL A 50 5.58 7.27 10.50
C VAL A 50 6.12 8.61 10.99
N ALA A 51 6.76 8.64 12.16
CA ALA A 51 7.34 9.84 12.75
C ALA A 51 8.25 10.65 11.80
N PRO A 52 9.11 10.03 10.96
CA PRO A 52 9.94 10.78 10.03
C PRO A 52 9.15 11.60 9.00
N PHE A 53 7.91 11.19 8.68
CA PHE A 53 7.06 11.87 7.71
C PHE A 53 6.11 12.88 8.37
N THR A 54 5.69 12.63 9.60
CA THR A 54 4.74 13.49 10.31
C THR A 54 5.39 14.54 11.19
N CYS A 55 6.58 14.27 11.70
CA CYS A 55 7.33 15.12 12.62
C CYS A 55 8.84 15.07 12.30
N PRO A 56 9.28 15.59 11.13
CA PRO A 56 10.67 15.44 10.67
C PRO A 56 11.71 16.17 11.53
N ASN A 57 11.30 17.26 12.20
CA ASN A 57 12.19 18.15 12.97
C ASN A 57 11.88 18.13 14.47
N GLY A 58 11.18 17.10 14.96
CA GLY A 58 10.72 17.04 16.34
C GLY A 58 10.64 15.60 16.84
N THR A 59 10.12 15.46 18.06
CA THR A 59 9.85 14.17 18.68
C THR A 59 8.36 13.92 18.72
N VAL A 60 7.95 12.70 18.33
CA VAL A 60 6.57 12.27 18.44
C VAL A 60 6.30 11.85 19.88
N GLU A 61 5.36 12.51 20.54
CA GLU A 61 4.81 12.09 21.84
C GLU A 61 3.45 11.42 21.63
N TYR A 62 3.27 10.28 22.30
CA TYR A 62 2.03 9.53 22.33
C TYR A 62 1.37 9.68 23.70
N GLN A 63 0.11 10.09 23.73
CA GLN A 63 -0.68 10.15 24.95
C GLN A 63 -2.00 9.39 24.78
N GLN A 64 -2.21 8.43 25.67
CA GLN A 64 -3.48 7.73 25.79
C GLN A 64 -4.25 8.29 26.98
N TYR A 65 -5.46 8.77 26.75
CA TYR A 65 -6.31 9.32 27.79
C TYR A 65 -7.68 8.65 27.77
N ARG A 66 -8.32 8.67 28.92
CA ARG A 66 -9.68 8.15 29.07
C ARG A 66 -10.64 9.15 28.41
N ALA A 67 -11.28 8.72 27.32
CA ALA A 67 -12.15 9.59 26.53
C ALA A 67 -13.45 9.90 27.26
N SER A 68 -13.92 8.98 28.12
CA SER A 68 -15.17 9.14 28.87
C SER A 68 -15.08 8.57 30.29
N TYR A 69 -15.56 9.35 31.24
CA TYR A 69 -15.76 8.91 32.63
C TYR A 69 -17.00 8.02 32.78
N ASN A 70 -17.98 8.13 31.86
CA ASN A 70 -19.26 7.42 31.93
C ASN A 70 -19.27 6.08 31.18
N ARG A 71 -18.24 5.76 30.40
CA ARG A 71 -18.09 4.48 29.71
C ARG A 71 -16.75 3.83 30.06
N PRO A 72 -16.72 2.85 30.98
CA PRO A 72 -15.47 2.16 31.30
C PRO A 72 -14.92 1.46 30.05
N GLY A 73 -13.67 1.74 29.71
CA GLY A 73 -12.98 1.17 28.54
C GLY A 73 -12.86 2.10 27.32
N GLU A 74 -13.45 3.29 27.35
CA GLU A 74 -13.32 4.26 26.24
C GLU A 74 -12.00 5.04 26.39
N TYR A 75 -11.00 4.65 25.60
CA TYR A 75 -9.71 5.33 25.50
C TYR A 75 -9.60 6.05 24.16
N SER A 76 -8.99 7.23 24.17
CA SER A 76 -8.64 7.99 22.99
C SER A 76 -7.12 8.20 22.96
N ILE A 77 -6.62 8.44 21.76
CA ILE A 77 -5.21 8.58 21.45
C ILE A 77 -5.00 9.98 20.88
N ILE A 78 -4.04 10.71 21.43
CA ILE A 78 -3.50 11.93 20.83
C ILE A 78 -2.03 11.67 20.52
N VAL A 79 -1.62 12.09 19.33
CA VAL A 79 -0.24 12.05 18.86
C VAL A 79 0.20 13.49 18.59
N GLU A 80 1.19 13.95 19.35
CA GLU A 80 1.74 15.31 19.22
C GLU A 80 3.15 15.25 18.64
N CYS A 81 3.47 16.23 17.80
CA CYS A 81 4.84 16.53 17.42
C CYS A 81 5.34 17.66 18.32
N VAL A 82 6.42 17.40 19.06
CA VAL A 82 7.11 18.38 19.88
C VAL A 82 8.36 18.85 19.14
N ALA A 83 8.38 20.10 18.71
CA ALA A 83 9.54 20.68 18.03
C ALA A 83 10.64 21.08 19.03
N ALA A 84 11.84 21.33 18.53
CA ALA A 84 13.00 21.69 19.37
C ALA A 84 12.82 23.02 20.15
N ASP A 85 11.90 23.88 19.71
CA ASP A 85 11.51 25.11 20.40
C ASP A 85 10.46 24.88 21.51
N GLY A 86 10.04 23.62 21.72
CA GLY A 86 9.03 23.24 22.69
C GLY A 86 7.58 23.43 22.20
N SER A 87 7.37 23.90 20.96
CA SER A 87 6.03 23.99 20.38
C SER A 87 5.43 22.60 20.16
N ARG A 88 4.14 22.47 20.47
CA ARG A 88 3.38 21.22 20.34
C ARG A 88 2.36 21.37 19.23
N THR A 89 2.31 20.40 18.32
CA THR A 89 1.29 20.35 17.26
C THR A 89 0.63 18.99 17.22
N ASP A 90 -0.70 18.96 17.20
CA ASP A 90 -1.47 17.73 17.02
C ASP A 90 -1.26 17.21 15.58
N ILE A 91 -0.74 15.99 15.48
CA ILE A 91 -0.50 15.29 14.22
C ILE A 91 -1.29 13.99 14.12
N THR A 92 -2.23 13.72 15.03
CA THR A 92 -2.97 12.45 15.14
C THR A 92 -3.57 12.03 13.79
N GLY A 93 -4.32 12.92 13.13
CA GLY A 93 -4.95 12.62 11.85
C GLY A 93 -3.94 12.34 10.72
N LYS A 94 -2.84 13.10 10.68
CA LYS A 94 -1.76 12.89 9.70
C LYS A 94 -1.06 11.55 9.96
N ALA A 95 -0.75 11.24 11.20
CA ALA A 95 -0.07 10.01 11.60
C ALA A 95 -0.91 8.77 11.27
N ILE A 96 -2.22 8.80 11.53
CA ILE A 96 -3.14 7.73 11.12
C ILE A 96 -3.13 7.58 9.59
N PHE A 97 -3.23 8.69 8.83
CA PHE A 97 -3.24 8.64 7.38
C PHE A 97 -1.94 8.04 6.81
N TYR A 98 -0.78 8.50 7.26
CA TYR A 98 0.50 7.98 6.80
C TYR A 98 0.72 6.52 7.20
N ALA A 99 0.25 6.12 8.38
CA ALA A 99 0.39 4.73 8.82
C ALA A 99 -0.50 3.81 7.98
N LEU A 100 -1.76 4.21 7.75
CA LEU A 100 -2.67 3.50 6.84
C LEU A 100 -2.11 3.42 5.41
N ALA A 101 -1.57 4.53 4.88
CA ALA A 101 -0.94 4.55 3.57
C ALA A 101 0.29 3.63 3.51
N GLY A 102 1.10 3.60 4.57
CA GLY A 102 2.24 2.69 4.71
C GLY A 102 1.82 1.22 4.67
N PHE A 103 0.80 0.85 5.44
CA PHE A 103 0.25 -0.51 5.42
C PHE A 103 -0.36 -0.87 4.06
N TYR A 104 -1.09 0.06 3.44
CA TYR A 104 -1.63 -0.14 2.11
C TYR A 104 -0.52 -0.45 1.09
N LEU A 105 0.56 0.35 1.07
CA LEU A 105 1.68 0.12 0.18
C LEU A 105 2.41 -1.19 0.48
N ALA A 106 2.58 -1.53 1.76
CA ALA A 106 3.19 -2.78 2.20
C ALA A 106 2.41 -4.01 1.74
N CYS A 107 1.07 -3.92 1.66
CA CYS A 107 0.24 -4.99 1.09
C CYS A 107 0.18 -4.94 -0.44
N PHE A 108 0.12 -3.75 -1.03
CA PHE A 108 -0.08 -3.54 -2.45
C PHE A 108 1.15 -3.91 -3.29
N LEU A 109 2.35 -3.46 -2.90
CA LEU A 109 3.59 -3.70 -3.64
C LEU A 109 3.89 -5.18 -3.87
N PRO A 110 3.86 -6.07 -2.85
CA PRO A 110 4.12 -7.49 -3.07
C PRO A 110 3.01 -8.21 -3.86
N LEU A 111 1.84 -7.61 -4.05
CA LEU A 111 0.77 -8.16 -4.90
C LEU A 111 0.85 -7.65 -6.35
N CYS A 112 1.01 -6.33 -6.55
CA CYS A 112 1.06 -5.70 -7.88
C CYS A 112 2.39 -6.01 -8.60
N ILE A 113 3.55 -6.10 -7.91
CA ILE A 113 4.85 -6.36 -8.57
C ILE A 113 4.91 -7.77 -9.19
N PRO A 114 4.68 -8.88 -8.46
CA PRO A 114 4.73 -10.22 -9.05
C PRO A 114 3.61 -10.46 -10.05
N GLY A 115 2.39 -9.99 -9.76
CA GLY A 115 1.27 -10.09 -10.69
C GLY A 115 1.52 -9.31 -11.98
N GLY A 116 2.09 -8.11 -11.88
CA GLY A 116 2.46 -7.26 -13.01
C GLY A 116 3.57 -7.90 -13.86
N LEU A 117 4.56 -8.52 -13.22
CA LEU A 117 5.60 -9.31 -13.90
C LEU A 117 4.99 -10.47 -14.71
N ILE A 118 4.04 -11.21 -14.15
CA ILE A 118 3.35 -12.29 -14.87
C ILE A 118 2.55 -11.73 -16.05
N ALA A 119 1.82 -10.63 -15.85
CA ALA A 119 1.05 -9.96 -16.91
C ALA A 119 1.93 -9.43 -18.05
N LEU A 120 3.18 -9.05 -17.77
CA LEU A 120 4.16 -8.63 -18.78
C LEU A 120 4.79 -9.82 -19.52
N ILE A 121 5.17 -10.88 -18.79
CA ILE A 121 5.94 -12.00 -19.33
C ILE A 121 5.05 -13.02 -20.06
N GLY A 122 3.86 -13.32 -19.53
CA GLY A 122 2.94 -14.32 -20.09
C GLY A 122 2.59 -14.12 -21.57
N PRO A 123 2.21 -12.90 -22.01
CA PRO A 123 1.91 -12.63 -23.41
C PRO A 123 3.13 -12.84 -24.33
N MET A 124 4.35 -12.54 -23.85
CA MET A 124 5.57 -12.72 -24.65
C MET A 124 5.90 -14.20 -24.90
N PHE A 125 5.68 -15.07 -23.91
CA PHE A 125 5.85 -16.52 -24.07
C PHE A 125 4.80 -17.11 -25.01
N PHE A 126 3.54 -16.70 -24.90
CA PHE A 126 2.46 -17.21 -25.75
C PHE A 126 2.66 -16.85 -27.24
N LEU A 127 3.18 -15.66 -27.52
CA LEU A 127 3.51 -15.24 -28.89
C LEU A 127 4.73 -15.96 -29.46
N ARG A 128 5.69 -16.34 -28.62
CA ARG A 128 6.83 -17.18 -29.02
C ARG A 128 6.37 -18.59 -29.39
N GLY A 129 5.49 -19.20 -28.59
CA GLY A 129 4.91 -20.52 -28.88
C GLY A 129 4.15 -20.56 -30.21
N LYS A 130 3.23 -19.60 -30.44
CA LYS A 130 2.51 -19.49 -31.71
C LYS A 130 3.40 -19.27 -32.94
N LYS A 131 4.61 -18.73 -32.76
CA LYS A 131 5.58 -18.53 -33.84
C LYS A 131 6.31 -19.84 -34.19
N GLN A 132 6.45 -20.75 -33.23
CA GLN A 132 7.01 -22.10 -33.44
C GLN A 132 5.97 -23.01 -34.10
N ASP A 133 4.71 -22.98 -33.66
CA ASP A 133 3.64 -23.80 -34.26
C ASP A 133 3.42 -23.45 -35.74
N ALA A 134 3.40 -22.16 -36.08
CA ALA A 134 3.27 -21.70 -37.47
C ALA A 134 4.50 -22.00 -38.35
N ALA A 135 5.66 -22.29 -37.77
CA ALA A 135 6.86 -22.69 -38.51
C ALA A 135 6.88 -24.20 -38.81
N ILE A 136 6.18 -25.00 -37.99
CA ILE A 136 6.07 -26.45 -38.16
C ILE A 136 4.98 -26.80 -39.19
N GLU A 137 3.91 -26.01 -39.31
CA GLU A 137 2.83 -26.19 -40.31
C GLU A 137 3.24 -25.88 -41.77
N ASN A 138 4.41 -25.29 -42.01
CA ASN A 138 4.91 -24.94 -43.35
C ASN A 138 6.05 -25.85 -43.84
N PHE A 139 6.26 -27.00 -43.18
CA PHE A 139 7.11 -28.10 -43.62
C PHE A 139 6.26 -29.35 -43.84
#